data_AF-A0A0P7CP66-F1
#
_entry.id   AF-A0A0P7CP66-F1
#
_cell.length_a   1.000
_cell.length_b   1.000
_cell.length_c   1.000
_cell.angle_alpha   90.00
_cell.angle_beta   90.00
_cell.angle_gamma   90.00
#
_symmetry.space_group_name_H-M   'P 1'
#
loop_
_entity.id
_entity.type
_entity.pdbx_description
1 polymer ?
#
loop_
_entity_poly.entity_id
_entity_poly.type
_entity_poly.pdbx_seq_one_letter_code
_entity_poly.pdbx_strand_id
1 'polypeptide(L)'
;MTTTTRTEATADSGQDAAAARGGPGQTWSGHSGQSASQGAPAGSGDRYEGRGNGTSERSGAMARRTSTELVTAQGRTSISDSVVRKIAGVATREVSGVHDLGTGGTRAMGTFRSRLPGTTPSVSQGVAVEVGERQAAVDLDVVCEYGVSIVDLSQAVRRNVVDSIEQMTGLEVTEVNIAVDDVYIGDEEPEQGPRVQ
;
A
#
# COMPACT_ATOMS: atom_id res chain seq x y z
N MET A 1 -44.10 -16.49 -16.63
CA MET A 1 -44.04 -17.34 -15.42
C MET A 1 -43.22 -16.59 -14.40
N THR A 2 -43.89 -15.98 -13.43
CA THR A 2 -43.33 -15.01 -12.48
C THR A 2 -43.45 -15.65 -11.11
N THR A 3 -42.33 -15.90 -10.44
CA THR A 3 -42.33 -16.43 -9.08
C THR A 3 -41.56 -15.48 -8.19
N THR A 4 -42.32 -14.68 -7.44
CA THR A 4 -41.85 -13.92 -6.28
C THR A 4 -41.81 -14.86 -5.09
N THR A 5 -40.72 -14.86 -4.31
CA THR A 5 -40.77 -15.35 -2.93
C THR A 5 -39.88 -14.50 -2.03
N ARG A 6 -40.51 -14.05 -0.96
CA ARG A 6 -40.12 -13.20 0.18
C ARG A 6 -39.56 -14.16 1.27
N THR A 7 -38.65 -13.79 2.18
CA THR A 7 -38.99 -13.33 3.55
C THR A 7 -37.83 -13.62 4.54
N GLU A 8 -37.54 -12.63 5.41
CA GLU A 8 -36.95 -12.62 6.80
C GLU A 8 -35.53 -13.20 7.06
N ALA A 9 -34.56 -12.56 7.73
CA ALA A 9 -34.45 -11.63 8.90
C ALA A 9 -34.63 -12.28 10.29
N THR A 10 -33.59 -12.19 11.15
CA THR A 10 -33.58 -12.19 12.65
C THR A 10 -32.12 -12.08 13.13
N ALA A 11 -31.69 -10.97 13.78
CA ALA A 11 -31.56 -10.72 15.24
C ALA A 11 -30.29 -11.34 15.86
N ASP A 12 -29.29 -10.60 16.35
CA ASP A 12 -29.15 -9.65 17.49
C ASP A 12 -28.60 -10.30 18.78
N SER A 13 -27.86 -9.49 19.56
CA SER A 13 -27.20 -9.68 20.87
C SER A 13 -25.83 -10.39 20.85
N GLY A 14 -24.73 -9.84 21.39
CA GLY A 14 -24.54 -8.79 22.39
C GLY A 14 -24.19 -9.42 23.74
N GLN A 15 -22.94 -9.22 24.21
CA GLN A 15 -22.45 -9.23 25.62
C GLN A 15 -20.91 -9.24 25.61
N ASP A 16 -20.21 -8.17 26.00
CA ASP A 16 -19.92 -7.70 27.37
C ASP A 16 -19.06 -8.66 28.21
N ALA A 17 -17.76 -8.36 28.30
CA ALA A 17 -16.86 -8.75 29.40
C ALA A 17 -15.65 -7.78 29.38
N ALA A 18 -15.60 -6.73 30.20
CA ALA A 18 -15.30 -6.71 31.63
C ALA A 18 -13.82 -7.01 32.00
N ALA A 19 -13.22 -5.99 32.61
CA ALA A 19 -12.23 -6.02 33.70
C ALA A 19 -10.73 -6.27 33.39
N ALA A 20 -9.93 -5.23 33.63
CA ALA A 20 -8.80 -5.17 34.58
C ALA A 20 -8.05 -3.83 34.34
N ARG A 21 -8.18 -2.79 35.16
CA ARG A 21 -7.55 -2.56 36.48
C ARG A 21 -6.10 -3.05 36.57
N GLY A 22 -5.15 -2.19 36.16
CA GLY A 22 -3.74 -2.25 36.55
C GLY A 22 -3.31 -0.87 37.05
N GLY A 23 -3.00 -0.76 38.34
CA GLY A 23 -2.57 0.49 39.00
C GLY A 23 -1.10 0.84 38.70
N PRO A 24 -0.71 2.12 38.84
CA PRO A 24 0.64 2.57 38.60
C PRO A 24 1.48 2.52 39.89
N GLY A 25 2.76 2.18 39.72
CA GLY A 25 3.77 2.50 40.72
C GLY A 25 4.76 1.39 40.88
N GLN A 26 5.96 1.57 40.34
CA GLN A 26 7.22 1.48 41.10
C GLN A 26 8.21 2.47 40.49
N THR A 27 8.59 3.44 41.30
CA THR A 27 9.58 4.47 41.04
C THR A 27 10.98 3.88 41.17
N TRP A 28 11.83 4.07 40.17
CA TRP A 28 13.26 3.78 40.27
C TRP A 28 13.99 5.09 40.64
N SER A 29 14.50 5.15 41.87
CA SER A 29 15.41 6.19 42.33
C SER A 29 16.84 5.70 42.14
N GLY A 30 17.69 6.51 41.50
CA GLY A 30 19.11 6.20 41.48
C GLY A 30 20.02 7.08 40.64
N HIS A 31 20.69 7.99 41.35
CA HIS A 31 22.12 8.34 41.19
C HIS A 31 22.52 9.35 40.09
N SER A 32 22.64 10.61 40.53
CA SER A 32 23.85 11.45 40.50
C SER A 32 24.73 11.50 39.25
N GLY A 33 24.78 12.69 38.63
CA GLY A 33 25.86 13.13 37.75
C GLY A 33 25.83 14.64 37.56
N GLN A 34 26.59 15.36 38.38
CA GLN A 34 26.83 16.80 38.30
C GLN A 34 27.98 17.07 37.31
N SER A 35 27.83 18.06 36.42
CA SER A 35 28.93 18.98 36.08
C SER A 35 28.43 20.13 35.19
N ALA A 36 28.65 21.35 35.68
CA ALA A 36 28.41 22.61 35.01
C ALA A 36 29.64 23.06 34.20
N SER A 37 29.39 23.78 33.09
CA SER A 37 30.28 24.81 32.52
C SER A 37 29.51 25.50 31.36
N GLN A 38 28.93 26.68 31.56
CA GLN A 38 29.53 28.01 31.34
C GLN A 38 29.97 28.29 29.90
N GLY A 39 29.44 29.37 29.32
CA GLY A 39 30.02 30.03 28.15
C GLY A 39 29.04 30.89 27.34
N ALA A 40 28.75 32.10 27.82
CA ALA A 40 28.23 33.19 26.99
C ALA A 40 29.37 33.86 26.21
N PRO A 41 29.08 34.56 25.10
CA PRO A 41 29.45 35.98 25.09
C PRO A 41 28.38 36.93 24.54
N ALA A 42 28.45 38.16 25.04
CA ALA A 42 27.65 39.31 24.70
C ALA A 42 28.06 39.93 23.35
N GLY A 43 27.07 40.47 22.62
CA GLY A 43 27.25 41.30 21.44
C GLY A 43 26.18 42.39 21.41
N SER A 44 26.62 43.61 21.74
CA SER A 44 26.15 44.97 21.40
C SER A 44 24.87 45.14 20.57
N GLY A 45 24.05 46.10 21.02
CA GLY A 45 22.68 46.32 20.56
C GLY A 45 22.50 47.06 19.25
N ASP A 46 21.27 46.99 18.75
CA ASP A 46 20.66 48.11 18.05
C ASP A 46 19.15 48.13 18.25
N ARG A 47 18.64 49.36 18.28
CA ARG A 47 17.27 49.78 18.55
C ARG A 47 16.29 49.22 17.53
N TYR A 48 15.15 48.71 18.00
CA TYR A 48 13.88 48.77 17.25
C TYR A 48 12.70 48.99 18.20
N GLU A 49 12.33 50.26 18.39
CA GLU A 49 10.95 50.63 18.69
C GLU A 49 10.13 50.44 17.40
N GLY A 50 9.02 49.71 17.48
CA GLY A 50 8.21 49.41 16.31
C GLY A 50 7.00 48.55 16.62
N ARG A 51 6.11 49.08 17.46
CA ARG A 51 4.76 48.54 17.68
C ARG A 51 4.00 48.51 16.35
N GLY A 52 3.83 47.31 15.79
CA GLY A 52 2.97 47.04 14.65
C GLY A 52 2.14 45.78 14.91
N ASN A 53 0.88 45.97 15.30
CA ASN A 53 -0.13 44.92 15.38
C ASN A 53 -0.41 44.40 13.96
N GLY A 54 0.22 43.28 13.60
CA GLY A 54 -0.03 42.55 12.35
C GLY A 54 -0.83 41.30 12.65
N THR A 55 -2.14 41.43 12.51
CA THR A 55 -3.13 40.37 12.61
C THR A 55 -2.77 39.13 11.78
N SER A 56 -2.79 38.01 12.50
CA SER A 56 -3.08 36.64 12.08
C SER A 56 -3.93 36.48 10.79
N GLU A 57 -3.29 36.43 9.62
CA GLU A 57 -3.96 36.08 8.33
C GLU A 57 -3.07 35.25 7.38
N ARG A 58 -2.15 34.43 7.89
CA ARG A 58 -1.31 33.53 7.05
C ARG A 58 -1.49 32.02 7.30
N SER A 59 -2.58 31.62 7.94
CA SER A 59 -2.86 30.19 8.25
C SER A 59 -4.09 29.63 7.53
N GLY A 60 -4.75 30.39 6.65
CA GLY A 60 -5.96 29.96 5.94
C GLY A 60 -5.74 29.26 4.60
N ALA A 61 -4.53 29.29 4.04
CA ALA A 61 -4.29 28.88 2.64
C ALA A 61 -3.75 27.44 2.47
N MET A 62 -3.39 26.73 3.55
CA MET A 62 -2.74 25.41 3.46
C MET A 62 -3.65 24.23 3.84
N ALA A 63 -4.94 24.48 4.11
CA ALA A 63 -5.88 23.47 4.61
C ALA A 63 -7.00 23.11 3.63
N ARG A 64 -6.89 23.43 2.33
CA ARG A 64 -7.61 22.64 1.31
C ARG A 64 -6.82 21.36 1.05
N ARG A 65 -6.76 20.50 2.05
CA ARG A 65 -6.63 19.07 1.80
C ARG A 65 -7.85 18.74 0.95
N THR A 66 -7.63 18.46 -0.33
CA THR A 66 -8.65 17.93 -1.24
C THR A 66 -9.37 16.82 -0.49
N SER A 67 -10.66 17.00 -0.21
CA SER A 67 -11.42 16.00 0.53
C SER A 67 -11.46 14.74 -0.32
N THR A 68 -10.72 13.70 0.08
CA THR A 68 -10.69 12.37 -0.56
C THR A 68 -11.89 11.53 -0.17
N GLU A 69 -12.96 12.17 0.33
CA GLU A 69 -14.13 11.48 0.84
C GLU A 69 -14.96 10.92 -0.31
N LEU A 70 -15.03 9.59 -0.38
CA LEU A 70 -15.80 8.87 -1.40
C LEU A 70 -17.32 9.02 -1.22
N VAL A 71 -17.75 9.59 -0.09
CA VAL A 71 -19.14 9.91 0.22
C VAL A 71 -19.23 11.39 0.52
N THR A 72 -20.10 12.10 -0.19
CA THR A 72 -20.34 13.54 -0.01
C THR A 72 -21.84 13.82 0.03
N ALA A 73 -22.24 15.04 0.36
CA ALA A 73 -23.64 15.47 0.26
C ALA A 73 -24.20 15.36 -1.17
N GLN A 74 -23.33 15.31 -2.17
CA GLN A 74 -23.65 15.25 -3.59
C GLN A 74 -23.74 13.81 -4.13
N GLY A 75 -23.34 12.80 -3.35
CA GLY A 75 -23.44 11.39 -3.75
C GLY A 75 -22.31 10.50 -3.20
N ARG A 76 -22.35 9.22 -3.57
CA ARG A 76 -21.34 8.21 -3.24
C ARG A 76 -20.64 7.71 -4.50
N THR A 77 -19.32 7.65 -4.45
CA THR A 77 -18.47 7.00 -5.45
C THR A 77 -18.10 5.61 -4.92
N SER A 78 -18.30 4.57 -5.73
CA SER A 78 -17.85 3.21 -5.44
C SER A 78 -16.84 2.81 -6.48
N ILE A 79 -15.72 2.24 -6.06
CA ILE A 79 -14.63 1.82 -6.94
C ILE A 79 -14.62 0.30 -6.97
N SER A 80 -14.57 -0.28 -8.17
CA SER A 80 -14.57 -1.74 -8.32
C SER A 80 -13.21 -2.34 -7.98
N ASP A 81 -13.23 -3.55 -7.45
CA ASP A 81 -12.06 -4.41 -7.26
C ASP A 81 -11.20 -4.49 -8.54
N SER A 82 -11.83 -4.57 -9.71
CA SER A 82 -11.15 -4.66 -11.00
C SER A 82 -10.35 -3.42 -11.38
N VAL A 83 -10.70 -2.24 -10.86
CA VAL A 83 -9.92 -1.00 -11.08
C VAL A 83 -8.72 -1.00 -10.16
N VAL A 84 -8.92 -1.29 -8.86
CA VAL A 84 -7.84 -1.36 -7.87
C VAL A 84 -6.83 -2.44 -8.25
N ARG A 85 -7.29 -3.61 -8.73
CA ARG A 85 -6.45 -4.70 -9.24
C ARG A 85 -5.55 -4.25 -10.40
N LYS A 86 -6.06 -3.43 -11.32
CA LYS A 86 -5.26 -2.89 -12.42
C LYS A 86 -4.20 -1.93 -11.93
N ILE A 87 -4.55 -1.05 -10.99
CA ILE A 87 -3.62 -0.08 -10.39
C ILE A 87 -2.50 -0.85 -9.67
N ALA A 88 -2.85 -1.81 -8.81
CA ALA A 88 -1.89 -2.62 -8.08
C ALA A 88 -0.96 -3.42 -9.02
N GLY A 89 -1.50 -4.00 -10.10
CA GLY A 89 -0.70 -4.75 -11.08
C GLY A 89 0.28 -3.86 -11.85
N VAL A 90 -0.14 -2.65 -12.24
CA VAL A 90 0.76 -1.68 -12.89
C VAL A 90 1.81 -1.19 -11.90
N ALA A 91 1.40 -0.73 -10.72
CA ALA A 91 2.30 -0.22 -9.69
C ALA A 91 3.35 -1.27 -9.28
N THR A 92 2.97 -2.55 -9.20
CA THR A 92 3.95 -3.59 -8.85
C THR A 92 4.99 -3.79 -9.96
N ARG A 93 4.57 -3.78 -11.24
CA ARG A 93 5.47 -3.93 -12.40
C ARG A 93 6.41 -2.73 -12.60
N GLU A 94 6.11 -1.57 -12.02
CA GLU A 94 6.99 -0.39 -12.08
C GLU A 94 8.19 -0.49 -11.14
N VAL A 95 8.15 -1.40 -10.16
CA VAL A 95 9.26 -1.58 -9.21
C VAL A 95 10.36 -2.43 -9.85
N SER A 96 11.58 -1.89 -9.87
CA SER A 96 12.76 -2.60 -10.37
C SER A 96 12.99 -3.92 -9.60
N GLY A 97 13.25 -5.00 -10.34
CA GLY A 97 13.44 -6.34 -9.78
C GLY A 97 12.17 -7.20 -9.73
N VAL A 98 11.00 -6.64 -10.07
CA VAL A 98 9.80 -7.44 -10.41
C VAL A 98 9.90 -7.88 -11.86
N HIS A 99 9.95 -9.20 -12.09
CA HIS A 99 9.98 -9.76 -13.44
C HIS A 99 8.56 -9.98 -13.98
N ASP A 100 7.70 -10.63 -13.20
CA ASP A 100 6.30 -10.90 -13.57
C ASP A 100 5.40 -11.01 -12.33
N LEU A 101 4.08 -11.06 -12.57
CA LEU A 101 3.05 -11.24 -11.54
C LEU A 101 2.27 -12.55 -11.78
N GLY A 102 2.14 -13.34 -10.72
CA GLY A 102 1.42 -14.60 -10.69
C GLY A 102 2.28 -15.83 -10.99
N THR A 103 1.76 -16.98 -10.57
CA THR A 103 2.36 -18.29 -10.83
C THR A 103 2.72 -18.42 -12.31
N GLY A 104 3.98 -18.75 -12.62
CA GLY A 104 4.58 -18.83 -13.97
C GLY A 104 3.94 -19.82 -14.96
N GLY A 105 2.63 -19.69 -15.20
CA GLY A 105 1.83 -20.56 -16.06
C GLY A 105 2.16 -20.46 -17.55
N THR A 106 2.98 -19.49 -17.97
CA THR A 106 3.46 -19.40 -19.35
C THR A 106 4.54 -20.42 -19.68
N ARG A 107 5.27 -20.98 -18.70
CA ARG A 107 6.20 -22.10 -18.99
C ARG A 107 5.49 -23.44 -19.22
N ALA A 108 4.27 -23.62 -18.71
CA ALA A 108 3.45 -24.82 -18.96
C ALA A 108 2.39 -24.64 -20.07
N MET A 109 2.02 -23.39 -20.42
CA MET A 109 1.10 -23.07 -21.53
C MET A 109 1.77 -22.48 -22.77
N GLY A 110 3.11 -22.44 -22.83
CA GLY A 110 3.88 -21.92 -23.97
C GLY A 110 3.70 -22.69 -25.28
N THR A 111 3.20 -23.93 -25.25
CA THR A 111 3.01 -24.74 -26.46
C THR A 111 1.56 -24.82 -26.96
N PHE A 112 0.57 -24.37 -26.19
CA PHE A 112 -0.85 -24.47 -26.57
C PHE A 112 -1.59 -23.12 -26.65
N ARG A 113 -1.15 -22.07 -25.93
CA ARG A 113 -1.77 -20.74 -26.01
C ARG A 113 -1.34 -19.92 -27.24
N SER A 114 -0.27 -20.34 -27.90
CA SER A 114 0.27 -19.74 -29.13
C SER A 114 -0.62 -19.93 -30.38
N ARG A 115 -1.80 -20.57 -30.26
CA ARG A 115 -2.77 -20.74 -31.36
C ARG A 115 -4.08 -19.98 -31.22
N LEU A 116 -4.23 -19.14 -30.19
CA LEU A 116 -5.44 -18.33 -29.98
C LEU A 116 -5.14 -16.83 -30.20
N PRO A 117 -5.30 -16.32 -31.44
CA PRO A 117 -5.27 -14.88 -31.69
C PRO A 117 -6.40 -14.21 -30.90
N GLY A 118 -6.06 -13.25 -30.03
CA GLY A 118 -7.05 -12.40 -29.35
C GLY A 118 -7.04 -12.43 -27.80
N THR A 119 -6.11 -13.14 -27.15
CA THR A 119 -5.98 -13.07 -25.68
C THR A 119 -4.78 -12.21 -25.32
N THR A 120 -5.01 -10.98 -24.85
CA THR A 120 -3.95 -10.15 -24.29
C THR A 120 -3.43 -10.78 -23.00
N PRO A 121 -2.12 -10.71 -22.70
CA PRO A 121 -1.62 -11.08 -21.38
C PRO A 121 -2.36 -10.23 -20.35
N SER A 122 -3.05 -10.90 -19.43
CA SER A 122 -3.85 -10.22 -18.42
C SER A 122 -2.89 -9.55 -17.43
N VAL A 123 -2.85 -8.22 -17.46
CA VAL A 123 -2.06 -7.35 -16.56
C VAL A 123 -2.43 -7.56 -15.08
N SER A 124 -3.48 -8.31 -14.80
CA SER A 124 -4.06 -8.58 -13.48
C SER A 124 -3.88 -10.02 -13.00
N GLN A 125 -3.09 -10.86 -13.66
CA GLN A 125 -2.70 -12.16 -13.08
C GLN A 125 -1.80 -11.95 -11.87
N GLY A 126 -1.96 -12.77 -10.83
CA GLY A 126 -1.19 -12.65 -9.58
C GLY A 126 -1.55 -11.47 -8.68
N VAL A 127 -2.74 -10.87 -8.86
CA VAL A 127 -3.21 -9.76 -8.02
C VAL A 127 -4.65 -10.04 -7.58
N ALA A 128 -4.83 -10.35 -6.30
CA ALA A 128 -6.15 -10.40 -5.67
C ALA A 128 -6.37 -9.12 -4.86
N VAL A 129 -7.61 -8.62 -4.91
CA VAL A 129 -7.97 -7.39 -4.21
C VAL A 129 -9.35 -7.56 -3.64
N GLU A 130 -9.50 -7.17 -2.38
CA GLU A 130 -10.78 -7.01 -1.72
C GLU A 130 -10.98 -5.53 -1.40
N VAL A 131 -12.15 -4.99 -1.78
CA VAL A 131 -12.48 -3.57 -1.60
C VAL A 131 -13.72 -3.45 -0.74
N GLY A 132 -13.60 -2.70 0.35
CA GLY A 132 -14.70 -2.26 1.20
C GLY A 132 -15.23 -0.89 0.78
N GLU A 133 -15.92 -0.20 1.69
CA GLU A 133 -16.47 1.13 1.37
C GLU A 133 -15.40 2.22 1.30
N ARG A 134 -14.35 2.07 2.11
CA ARG A 134 -13.26 3.05 2.27
C ARG A 134 -11.88 2.39 2.31
N GLN A 135 -11.83 1.07 2.37
CA GLN A 135 -10.62 0.31 2.63
C GLN A 135 -10.37 -0.68 1.50
N ALA A 136 -9.09 -1.02 1.29
CA ALA A 136 -8.68 -2.08 0.39
C ALA A 136 -7.65 -3.00 1.06
N ALA A 137 -7.69 -4.27 0.70
CA ALA A 137 -6.66 -5.26 0.99
C ALA A 137 -6.15 -5.83 -0.34
N VAL A 138 -4.84 -6.03 -0.44
CA VAL A 138 -4.18 -6.47 -1.68
C VAL A 138 -3.29 -7.66 -1.40
N ASP A 139 -3.45 -8.73 -2.17
CA ASP A 139 -2.56 -9.88 -2.20
C ASP A 139 -1.87 -9.94 -3.56
N LEU A 140 -0.54 -10.07 -3.53
CA LEU A 140 0.33 -10.07 -4.71
C LEU A 140 1.13 -11.35 -4.75
N ASP A 141 1.12 -12.01 -5.90
CA ASP A 141 1.98 -13.13 -6.26
C ASP A 141 3.04 -12.61 -7.24
N VAL A 142 4.32 -12.72 -6.91
CA VAL A 142 5.40 -12.03 -7.64
C VAL A 142 6.52 -12.99 -8.02
N VAL A 143 7.02 -12.86 -9.25
CA VAL A 143 8.28 -13.46 -9.70
C VAL A 143 9.34 -12.37 -9.72
N CYS A 144 10.44 -12.58 -9.02
CA CYS A 144 11.51 -11.59 -8.88
C CYS A 144 12.74 -11.93 -9.72
N GLU A 145 13.55 -10.94 -10.06
CA GLU A 145 14.82 -11.16 -10.76
C GLU A 145 15.90 -11.74 -9.84
N TYR A 146 16.75 -12.59 -10.39
CA TYR A 146 17.92 -13.10 -9.66
C TYR A 146 18.85 -11.95 -9.23
N GLY A 147 19.34 -12.04 -7.99
CA GLY A 147 20.28 -11.08 -7.42
C GLY A 147 19.64 -9.88 -6.71
N VAL A 148 18.31 -9.81 -6.66
CA VAL A 148 17.59 -8.75 -5.90
C VAL A 148 17.32 -9.21 -4.47
N SER A 149 17.45 -8.29 -3.50
CA SER A 149 17.04 -8.51 -2.12
C SER A 149 15.51 -8.59 -2.03
N ILE A 150 14.97 -9.77 -1.73
CA ILE A 150 13.51 -9.98 -1.62
C ILE A 150 12.89 -9.09 -0.53
N VAL A 151 13.62 -8.83 0.56
CA VAL A 151 13.13 -7.95 1.64
C VAL A 151 12.96 -6.54 1.12
N ASP A 152 13.98 -5.98 0.46
CA ASP A 152 13.94 -4.62 -0.07
C ASP A 152 12.94 -4.47 -1.21
N LEU A 153 12.87 -5.48 -2.09
CA LEU A 153 11.90 -5.57 -3.17
C LEU A 153 10.47 -5.54 -2.61
N SER A 154 10.17 -6.41 -1.65
CA SER A 154 8.84 -6.46 -1.04
C SER A 154 8.45 -5.13 -0.39
N GLN A 155 9.40 -4.45 0.26
CA GLN A 155 9.17 -3.16 0.87
C GLN A 155 8.94 -2.06 -0.18
N ALA A 156 9.69 -2.09 -1.28
CA ALA A 156 9.50 -1.16 -2.39
C ALA A 156 8.13 -1.37 -3.08
N VAL A 157 7.75 -2.62 -3.33
CA VAL A 157 6.43 -2.97 -3.89
C VAL A 157 5.30 -2.50 -2.97
N ARG A 158 5.35 -2.81 -1.66
CA ARG A 158 4.30 -2.38 -0.72
C ARG A 158 4.11 -0.87 -0.75
N ARG A 159 5.20 -0.10 -0.69
CA ARG A 159 5.11 1.37 -0.74
C ARG A 159 4.49 1.85 -2.04
N ASN A 160 4.98 1.35 -3.19
CA ASN A 160 4.48 1.83 -4.48
C ASN A 160 3.00 1.50 -4.70
N VAL A 161 2.56 0.31 -4.27
CA VAL A 161 1.16 -0.12 -4.39
C VAL A 161 0.25 0.70 -3.46
N VAL A 162 0.65 0.90 -2.20
CA VAL A 162 -0.09 1.75 -1.26
C VAL A 162 -0.22 3.16 -1.82
N ASP A 163 0.90 3.79 -2.16
CA ASP A 163 0.93 5.16 -2.68
C ASP A 163 0.04 5.31 -3.92
N SER A 164 0.13 4.38 -4.87
CA SER A 164 -0.65 4.42 -6.10
C SER A 164 -2.15 4.28 -5.85
N ILE A 165 -2.57 3.33 -5.00
CA ILE A 165 -3.99 3.11 -4.71
C ILE A 165 -4.56 4.30 -3.94
N GLU A 166 -3.90 4.74 -2.87
CA GLU A 166 -4.42 5.81 -2.02
C GLU A 166 -4.52 7.14 -2.79
N GLN A 167 -3.52 7.47 -3.62
CA GLN A 167 -3.51 8.70 -4.41
C GLN A 167 -4.53 8.69 -5.54
N MET A 168 -4.72 7.56 -6.23
CA MET A 168 -5.63 7.48 -7.38
C MET A 168 -7.09 7.26 -6.97
N THR A 169 -7.33 6.53 -5.88
CA THR A 169 -8.67 6.05 -5.52
C THR A 169 -9.22 6.68 -4.26
N GLY A 170 -8.38 7.23 -3.36
CA GLY A 170 -8.81 7.72 -2.06
C GLY A 170 -9.25 6.63 -1.07
N LEU A 171 -9.06 5.35 -1.42
CA LEU A 171 -9.21 4.23 -0.48
C LEU A 171 -8.00 4.19 0.46
N GLU A 172 -8.21 3.75 1.69
CA GLU A 172 -7.15 3.44 2.67
C GLU A 172 -6.69 2.00 2.49
N VAL A 173 -5.39 1.77 2.30
CA VAL A 173 -4.87 0.41 2.13
C VAL A 173 -4.56 -0.18 3.50
N THR A 174 -5.30 -1.20 3.90
CA THR A 174 -5.17 -1.83 5.22
C THR A 174 -3.94 -2.72 5.30
N GLU A 175 -3.72 -3.50 4.23
CA GLU A 175 -2.59 -4.42 4.13
C GLU A 175 -2.22 -4.72 2.67
N VAL A 176 -0.95 -5.06 2.48
CA VAL A 176 -0.41 -5.56 1.21
C VAL A 176 0.42 -6.81 1.51
N ASN A 177 -0.15 -7.96 1.18
CA ASN A 177 0.50 -9.26 1.31
C ASN A 177 1.22 -9.58 0.00
N ILE A 178 2.45 -10.08 0.12
CA ILE A 178 3.30 -10.40 -1.04
C ILE A 178 3.82 -11.81 -0.87
N ALA A 179 3.40 -12.70 -1.74
CA ALA A 179 4.01 -14.00 -1.98
C ALA A 179 5.04 -13.88 -3.11
N VAL A 180 6.22 -14.45 -2.90
CA VAL A 180 7.25 -14.54 -3.93
C VAL A 180 7.32 -15.99 -4.38
N ASP A 181 6.81 -16.25 -5.58
CA ASP A 181 6.57 -17.60 -6.09
C ASP A 181 7.81 -18.20 -6.75
N ASP A 182 8.60 -17.39 -7.46
CA ASP A 182 9.75 -17.85 -8.25
C ASP A 182 10.81 -16.74 -8.40
N VAL A 183 12.01 -17.15 -8.82
CA VAL A 183 13.12 -16.27 -9.18
C VAL A 183 13.46 -16.48 -10.65
N TYR A 184 13.34 -15.42 -11.45
CA TYR A 184 13.78 -15.42 -12.83
C TYR A 184 15.32 -15.40 -12.88
N ILE A 185 15.86 -16.54 -13.23
CA ILE A 185 17.24 -16.73 -13.66
C ILE A 185 17.13 -16.79 -15.19
N GLY A 186 17.75 -15.83 -15.89
CA GLY A 186 17.62 -15.68 -17.34
C GLY A 186 17.73 -17.01 -18.10
N ASP A 187 17.09 -17.10 -19.27
CA ASP A 187 17.07 -18.34 -20.05
C ASP A 187 18.52 -18.81 -20.32
N GLU A 188 18.89 -19.97 -19.79
CA GLU A 188 20.00 -20.74 -20.34
C GLU A 188 19.61 -21.02 -21.80
N GLU A 189 20.36 -20.47 -22.77
CA GLU A 189 20.16 -20.78 -24.18
C GLU A 189 20.01 -22.31 -24.32
N PRO A 190 18.88 -22.82 -24.85
CA PRO A 190 18.76 -24.24 -25.10
C PRO A 190 19.84 -24.58 -26.13
N GLU A 191 20.87 -25.31 -25.69
CA GLU A 191 21.94 -25.84 -26.52
C GLU A 191 21.33 -26.37 -27.82
N GLN A 192 21.64 -25.68 -28.92
CA GLN A 192 21.18 -26.04 -30.25
C GLN A 192 21.67 -27.46 -30.55
N GLY A 193 20.78 -28.44 -30.40
CA GLY A 193 21.09 -29.84 -30.67
C GLY A 193 21.72 -30.01 -32.06
N PRO A 194 22.71 -30.91 -32.21
CA PRO A 194 23.57 -30.95 -33.38
C PRO A 194 22.76 -31.28 -34.64
N ARG A 195 22.89 -30.44 -35.66
CA ARG A 195 22.35 -30.72 -36.99
C ARG A 195 23.18 -31.82 -37.63
N VAL A 196 22.68 -33.05 -37.57
CA VAL A 196 23.20 -34.14 -38.39
C VAL A 196 22.69 -33.96 -39.82
N GLN A 197 23.64 -33.81 -40.75
CA GLN A 197 23.43 -33.80 -42.21
C GLN A 197 23.38 -35.23 -42.74
#